data_AF-A0A532V1I4-F1
#
_entry.id   AF-A0A532V1I4-F1
#
_cell.length_a   1.000
_cell.length_b   1.000
_cell.length_c   1.000
_cell.angle_alpha   90.00
_cell.angle_beta   90.00
_cell.angle_gamma   90.00
#
_symmetry.space_group_name_H-M   'P 1'
#
loop_
_entity.id
_entity.type
_entity.pdbx_description
1 polymer ?
#
loop_
_entity_poly.entity_id
_entity_poly.type
_entity_poly.pdbx_seq_one_letter_code
_entity_poly.pdbx_strand_id
1 'polypeptide(L)'
;MNILKRMKLLTSPIILGLILLLTSAQAGDPALDANVVTDAGNIWTAVSNFGRWGDPDATLPSWEWPGGQSSDYLWEGRFWVGAKVSGIPHVTHADYGDYEWHAALDDPLSVAPGISDQDVIVYFDDELASATHFPLDLRVEERHLSWSSVEYHNLFGLELLIINTGGYTLEEMYFGFCFDHDVTQLDPTEPHIDDWVDYDGEDGADSDSDRRDWVDPMDLDGDGLTGYDAYGWPWIDPVNPQYDPDLAEPDGIYDEYRFWEDSNGPDVIGQAGTVFEGQVLTNSFGIPLQGYLLPRGLSYMYDGDNPNDPWEDTGERYLTPPATGFCGTCLLYCPTDTTANPWSHQWWNWNNDPGNDEEKYSFMEGTHFSAGGRRFLPRPNELGEPVWDYRYLLSCGPYTMSPDDTMQVAMAFTIGEGLQGVREWSDRAMDLYYDGSAWSSPLTPSSPDEDIHWGGGDILAVKHPTSQIVSEMTLRQPVPNPFNSSVSISFSLPSQTKVDLGVYNVQGRKIADLIQETKPAGLHVVNWKPDNASSGLLFFRLTTDEKTQTVKGIFLK
;
A
#
# COMPACT_ATOMS: atom_id res chain seq x y z
N MET A 1 -39.65 3.20 -40.39
CA MET A 1 -39.71 4.54 -39.78
C MET A 1 -39.93 4.29 -38.29
N ASN A 2 -38.82 4.17 -37.56
CA ASN A 2 -38.72 3.55 -36.24
C ASN A 2 -38.89 4.59 -35.13
N ILE A 3 -39.90 4.42 -34.28
CA ILE A 3 -39.95 4.99 -32.93
C ILE A 3 -40.59 3.94 -32.03
N LEU A 4 -39.77 3.13 -31.36
CA LEU A 4 -40.15 2.26 -30.23
C LEU A 4 -38.88 1.84 -29.48
N LYS A 5 -38.44 2.69 -28.54
CA LYS A 5 -37.55 2.37 -27.42
C LYS A 5 -37.85 3.37 -26.31
N ARG A 6 -38.60 2.95 -25.28
CA ARG A 6 -38.49 3.35 -23.86
C ARG A 6 -39.70 2.86 -23.04
N MET A 7 -39.34 2.23 -21.91
CA MET A 7 -40.04 2.18 -20.62
C MET A 7 -41.11 1.11 -20.32
N LYS A 8 -40.81 0.44 -19.19
CA LYS A 8 -41.64 -0.24 -18.17
C LYS A 8 -42.00 -1.72 -18.40
N LEU A 9 -41.44 -2.58 -17.54
CA LEU A 9 -42.20 -3.34 -16.55
C LEU A 9 -41.27 -4.01 -15.50
N LEU A 10 -41.21 -3.40 -14.32
CA LEU A 10 -41.06 -4.09 -13.03
C LEU A 10 -42.24 -5.07 -12.86
N THR A 11 -41.98 -6.33 -12.51
CA THR A 11 -42.55 -7.11 -11.37
C THR A 11 -42.48 -8.64 -11.59
N SER A 12 -41.78 -9.34 -10.67
CA SER A 12 -41.98 -10.75 -10.20
C SER A 12 -41.43 -11.91 -11.06
N PRO A 13 -41.00 -13.09 -10.51
CA PRO A 13 -40.78 -13.55 -9.13
C PRO A 13 -39.39 -14.24 -8.93
N ILE A 14 -38.40 -13.58 -8.30
CA ILE A 14 -37.20 -14.28 -7.76
C ILE A 14 -37.08 -14.08 -6.24
N ILE A 15 -37.89 -13.17 -5.67
CA ILE A 15 -37.90 -12.81 -4.24
C ILE A 15 -38.58 -13.88 -3.35
N LEU A 16 -38.96 -15.05 -3.88
CA LEU A 16 -39.50 -16.16 -3.07
C LEU A 16 -38.56 -17.37 -2.95
N GLY A 17 -37.33 -17.30 -3.49
CA GLY A 17 -36.28 -18.29 -3.27
C GLY A 17 -35.33 -17.96 -2.11
N LEU A 18 -35.35 -16.72 -1.62
CA LEU A 18 -34.37 -16.21 -0.62
C LEU A 18 -34.87 -16.23 0.84
N ILE A 19 -36.03 -16.83 1.12
CA ILE A 19 -36.63 -16.84 2.48
C ILE A 19 -36.54 -18.23 3.14
N LEU A 20 -35.78 -19.17 2.58
CA LEU A 20 -35.71 -20.54 3.14
C LEU A 20 -34.34 -21.22 3.00
N LEU A 21 -33.25 -20.45 3.14
CA LEU A 21 -31.89 -20.97 3.38
C LEU A 21 -31.08 -20.09 4.36
N LEU A 22 -31.74 -19.35 5.26
CA LEU A 22 -31.08 -18.88 6.48
C LEU A 22 -31.07 -20.04 7.49
N THR A 23 -30.23 -21.02 7.20
CA THR A 23 -29.76 -22.00 8.18
C THR A 23 -28.26 -21.79 8.30
N SER A 24 -27.83 -21.28 9.47
CA SER A 24 -26.49 -21.47 10.05
C SER A 24 -25.24 -20.93 9.32
N ALA A 25 -25.30 -19.88 8.50
CA ALA A 25 -24.06 -19.23 8.06
C ALA A 25 -23.40 -18.49 9.25
N GLN A 26 -22.11 -18.72 9.49
CA GLN A 26 -21.26 -18.08 10.52
C GLN A 26 -20.28 -17.12 9.83
N ALA A 27 -19.69 -16.18 10.59
CA ALA A 27 -18.55 -15.40 10.14
C ALA A 27 -17.46 -16.36 9.68
N GLY A 28 -16.92 -16.07 8.52
CA GLY A 28 -15.95 -16.90 7.84
C GLY A 28 -16.49 -18.16 7.13
N ASP A 29 -17.79 -18.30 6.89
CA ASP A 29 -18.31 -19.39 6.06
C ASP A 29 -17.83 -19.23 4.59
N PRO A 30 -17.05 -20.17 4.02
CA PRO A 30 -16.58 -20.07 2.63
C PRO A 30 -17.70 -19.98 1.59
N ALA A 31 -18.95 -20.30 1.98
CA ALA A 31 -20.12 -20.08 1.12
C ALA A 31 -20.46 -18.59 0.90
N LEU A 32 -19.86 -17.68 1.67
CA LEU A 32 -20.02 -16.23 1.58
C LEU A 32 -18.87 -15.54 0.83
N ASP A 33 -17.80 -16.30 0.53
CA ASP A 33 -16.66 -15.82 -0.23
C ASP A 33 -17.09 -15.47 -1.66
N ALA A 34 -16.71 -14.27 -2.09
CA ALA A 34 -17.15 -13.64 -3.31
C ALA A 34 -16.07 -12.72 -3.89
N ASN A 35 -16.09 -12.61 -5.21
CA ASN A 35 -15.27 -11.66 -5.95
C ASN A 35 -16.13 -10.50 -6.47
N VAL A 36 -15.50 -9.34 -6.62
CA VAL A 36 -16.00 -8.19 -7.37
C VAL A 36 -14.92 -7.68 -8.31
N VAL A 37 -15.30 -7.02 -9.40
CA VAL A 37 -14.35 -6.54 -10.40
C VAL A 37 -14.18 -5.02 -10.27
N THR A 38 -12.93 -4.58 -10.29
CA THR A 38 -12.54 -3.19 -10.58
C THR A 38 -12.34 -3.05 -12.09
N ASP A 39 -13.01 -2.08 -12.72
CA ASP A 39 -13.05 -1.87 -14.17
C ASP A 39 -13.13 -0.40 -14.58
N ALA A 40 -12.95 0.54 -13.65
CA ALA A 40 -12.96 1.98 -13.96
C ALA A 40 -11.72 2.45 -14.72
N GLY A 41 -10.56 1.89 -14.39
CA GLY A 41 -9.29 2.19 -15.05
C GLY A 41 -9.04 1.35 -16.30
N ASN A 42 -7.78 1.32 -16.71
CA ASN A 42 -7.26 0.50 -17.80
C ASN A 42 -6.63 -0.81 -17.31
N ILE A 43 -6.59 -1.03 -15.98
CA ILE A 43 -6.32 -2.32 -15.36
C ILE A 43 -7.64 -2.85 -14.82
N TRP A 44 -8.09 -4.02 -15.27
CA TRP A 44 -9.27 -4.68 -14.72
C TRP A 44 -8.85 -5.88 -13.88
N THR A 45 -9.39 -6.00 -12.66
CA THR A 45 -9.06 -7.15 -11.81
C THR A 45 -10.21 -7.56 -10.89
N ALA A 46 -10.28 -8.84 -10.56
CA ALA A 46 -11.07 -9.34 -9.46
C ALA A 46 -10.43 -8.99 -8.11
N VAL A 47 -11.28 -8.65 -7.14
CA VAL A 47 -10.97 -8.37 -5.73
C VAL A 47 -11.89 -9.25 -4.90
N SER A 48 -11.31 -10.02 -4.00
CA SER A 48 -12.05 -10.96 -3.16
C SER A 48 -12.29 -10.42 -1.75
N ASN A 49 -13.39 -10.83 -1.11
CA ASN A 49 -13.58 -10.62 0.33
C ASN A 49 -12.99 -11.78 1.15
N PHE A 50 -11.83 -12.30 0.74
CA PHE A 50 -11.09 -13.37 1.40
C PHE A 50 -9.58 -13.28 1.09
N GLY A 51 -9.03 -12.06 0.98
CA GLY A 51 -7.59 -11.81 0.88
C GLY A 51 -6.93 -12.21 -0.44
N ARG A 52 -7.69 -12.39 -1.53
CA ARG A 52 -7.22 -12.76 -2.88
C ARG A 52 -7.45 -11.62 -3.87
N TRP A 53 -6.47 -11.40 -4.73
CA TRP A 53 -6.53 -10.50 -5.90
C TRP A 53 -6.31 -11.29 -7.19
N GLY A 54 -7.05 -10.93 -8.23
CA GLY A 54 -7.07 -11.68 -9.47
C GLY A 54 -7.99 -12.90 -9.43
N ASP A 55 -7.96 -13.68 -10.51
CA ASP A 55 -8.80 -14.87 -10.67
C ASP A 55 -8.06 -16.03 -11.34
N PRO A 56 -7.45 -16.95 -10.55
CA PRO A 56 -6.76 -18.12 -11.10
C PRO A 56 -7.71 -19.10 -11.81
N ASP A 57 -9.02 -18.97 -11.62
CA ASP A 57 -10.02 -19.76 -12.36
C ASP A 57 -10.25 -19.25 -13.80
N ALA A 58 -9.64 -18.12 -14.19
CA ALA A 58 -9.73 -17.47 -15.49
C ALA A 58 -11.20 -17.21 -15.92
N THR A 59 -12.05 -16.80 -14.98
CA THR A 59 -13.46 -16.44 -15.21
C THR A 59 -13.74 -14.94 -15.10
N LEU A 60 -12.88 -14.22 -14.39
CA LEU A 60 -12.88 -12.78 -14.18
C LEU A 60 -11.52 -12.20 -14.61
N PRO A 61 -11.44 -10.87 -14.85
CA PRO A 61 -10.17 -10.21 -15.14
C PRO A 61 -9.14 -10.41 -14.03
N SER A 62 -7.87 -10.59 -14.39
CA SER A 62 -6.76 -10.77 -13.45
C SER A 62 -5.56 -9.92 -13.85
N TRP A 63 -5.59 -8.66 -13.41
CA TRP A 63 -4.72 -7.58 -13.92
C TRP A 63 -4.76 -7.50 -15.45
N GLU A 64 -5.97 -7.56 -16.00
CA GLU A 64 -6.21 -7.50 -17.42
C GLU A 64 -5.80 -6.11 -17.96
N TRP A 65 -4.84 -6.09 -18.87
CA TRP A 65 -4.29 -4.85 -19.41
C TRP A 65 -3.93 -4.94 -20.90
N PRO A 66 -4.40 -3.98 -21.73
CA PRO A 66 -5.43 -2.99 -21.43
C PRO A 66 -6.77 -3.66 -21.06
N GLY A 67 -7.53 -3.05 -20.16
CA GLY A 67 -8.80 -3.59 -19.68
C GLY A 67 -9.78 -3.94 -20.82
N GLY A 68 -10.38 -5.13 -20.75
CA GLY A 68 -11.31 -5.66 -21.75
C GLY A 68 -10.66 -6.31 -22.98
N GLN A 69 -9.34 -6.53 -23.00
CA GLN A 69 -8.61 -7.21 -24.07
C GLN A 69 -8.32 -8.70 -23.82
N SER A 70 -8.63 -9.23 -22.64
CA SER A 70 -8.39 -10.60 -22.19
C SER A 70 -6.90 -10.98 -22.18
N SER A 71 -6.05 -10.03 -21.78
CA SER A 71 -4.62 -10.22 -21.54
C SER A 71 -4.36 -10.01 -20.05
N ASP A 72 -4.40 -11.10 -19.28
CA ASP A 72 -4.20 -11.11 -17.83
C ASP A 72 -2.70 -11.19 -17.50
N TYR A 73 -2.27 -10.43 -16.49
CA TYR A 73 -0.88 -10.30 -16.03
C TYR A 73 -0.69 -10.77 -14.58
N LEU A 74 -1.73 -11.28 -13.95
CA LEU A 74 -1.67 -11.83 -12.61
C LEU A 74 -2.34 -13.19 -12.62
N TRP A 75 -1.69 -14.20 -12.09
CA TRP A 75 -2.35 -15.45 -11.79
C TRP A 75 -3.13 -15.34 -10.48
N GLU A 76 -2.42 -15.06 -9.37
CA GLU A 76 -3.04 -14.86 -8.05
C GLU A 76 -2.19 -13.94 -7.16
N GLY A 77 -2.80 -12.87 -6.66
CA GLY A 77 -2.24 -11.98 -5.63
C GLY A 77 -2.87 -12.30 -4.27
N ARG A 78 -2.09 -12.24 -3.19
CA ARG A 78 -2.48 -12.82 -1.90
C ARG A 78 -2.01 -11.97 -0.73
N PHE A 79 -2.91 -11.75 0.22
CA PHE A 79 -2.60 -11.05 1.46
C PHE A 79 -2.28 -12.02 2.60
N TRP A 80 -1.09 -11.87 3.18
CA TRP A 80 -0.62 -12.67 4.31
C TRP A 80 -0.43 -11.79 5.55
N VAL A 81 -0.76 -12.33 6.72
CA VAL A 81 -0.37 -11.73 8.01
C VAL A 81 0.30 -12.80 8.86
N GLY A 82 1.57 -12.57 9.21
CA GLY A 82 2.35 -13.46 10.06
C GLY A 82 2.58 -12.83 11.42
N ALA A 83 2.40 -13.56 12.51
CA ALA A 83 2.67 -13.08 13.86
C ALA A 83 3.08 -14.22 14.80
N LYS A 84 3.80 -13.87 15.87
CA LYS A 84 4.08 -14.78 16.98
C LYS A 84 3.01 -14.66 18.06
N VAL A 85 2.44 -15.79 18.44
CA VAL A 85 1.56 -15.92 19.62
C VAL A 85 2.27 -16.79 20.65
N SER A 86 2.60 -16.20 21.80
CA SER A 86 3.42 -16.88 22.82
C SER A 86 4.75 -17.43 22.27
N GLY A 87 5.36 -16.71 21.32
CA GLY A 87 6.62 -17.07 20.66
C GLY A 87 6.52 -18.14 19.56
N ILE A 88 5.32 -18.60 19.21
CA ILE A 88 5.09 -19.55 18.12
C ILE A 88 4.61 -18.77 16.89
N PRO A 89 5.28 -18.87 15.73
CA PRO A 89 4.85 -18.19 14.51
C PRO A 89 3.58 -18.85 13.96
N HIS A 90 2.65 -18.00 13.54
CA HIS A 90 1.42 -18.33 12.84
C HIS A 90 1.27 -17.38 11.66
N VAL A 91 0.70 -17.86 10.56
CA VAL A 91 0.45 -17.05 9.37
C VAL A 91 -0.98 -17.33 8.93
N THR A 92 -1.76 -16.27 8.74
CA THR A 92 -3.02 -16.37 8.02
C THR A 92 -2.83 -15.91 6.57
N HIS A 93 -3.35 -16.67 5.61
CA HIS A 93 -3.07 -16.46 4.19
C HIS A 93 -4.25 -16.79 3.25
N ALA A 94 -4.07 -16.48 1.96
CA ALA A 94 -5.01 -16.80 0.89
C ALA A 94 -4.33 -17.58 -0.26
N ASP A 95 -3.76 -18.76 0.00
CA ASP A 95 -2.92 -19.45 -1.00
C ASP A 95 -3.71 -20.46 -1.81
N TYR A 96 -3.82 -20.30 -3.13
CA TYR A 96 -4.21 -21.34 -4.10
C TYR A 96 -5.40 -22.23 -3.68
N GLY A 97 -6.47 -21.61 -3.17
CA GLY A 97 -7.68 -22.32 -2.73
C GLY A 97 -7.65 -22.84 -1.29
N ASP A 98 -6.51 -22.73 -0.59
CA ASP A 98 -6.35 -22.85 0.86
C ASP A 98 -6.45 -21.46 1.49
N TYR A 99 -7.67 -20.93 1.47
CA TYR A 99 -8.00 -19.61 2.00
C TYR A 99 -8.33 -19.70 3.49
N GLU A 100 -7.60 -18.97 4.31
CA GLU A 100 -7.81 -18.88 5.76
C GLU A 100 -8.56 -17.60 6.15
N TRP A 101 -8.45 -16.57 5.30
CA TRP A 101 -9.36 -15.43 5.30
C TRP A 101 -10.71 -15.82 4.76
N HIS A 102 -11.77 -15.27 5.35
CA HIS A 102 -13.12 -15.48 4.84
C HIS A 102 -13.99 -14.25 5.03
N ALA A 103 -15.07 -14.18 4.24
CA ALA A 103 -15.99 -13.05 4.24
C ALA A 103 -16.52 -12.68 5.65
N ALA A 104 -16.44 -11.39 5.97
CA ALA A 104 -17.06 -10.85 7.18
C ALA A 104 -18.59 -10.88 7.08
N LEU A 105 -19.26 -11.27 8.17
CA LEU A 105 -20.72 -11.45 8.17
C LEU A 105 -21.52 -10.16 8.25
N ASP A 106 -20.97 -9.17 8.94
CA ASP A 106 -21.66 -7.97 9.40
C ASP A 106 -21.48 -6.77 8.46
N ASP A 107 -20.42 -6.77 7.64
CA ASP A 107 -20.15 -5.72 6.67
C ASP A 107 -20.16 -6.28 5.23
N PRO A 108 -21.10 -5.82 4.38
CA PRO A 108 -21.17 -6.29 3.02
C PRO A 108 -20.12 -5.60 2.15
N LEU A 109 -19.62 -6.35 1.17
CA LEU A 109 -18.90 -5.79 0.03
C LEU A 109 -19.65 -4.60 -0.58
N SER A 110 -18.92 -3.53 -0.91
CA SER A 110 -19.49 -2.34 -1.54
C SER A 110 -18.65 -1.85 -2.72
N VAL A 111 -19.33 -1.28 -3.72
CA VAL A 111 -18.71 -0.65 -4.89
C VAL A 111 -19.38 0.69 -5.12
N ALA A 112 -18.64 1.77 -5.00
CA ALA A 112 -19.13 3.13 -5.20
C ALA A 112 -17.98 4.08 -5.51
N PRO A 113 -18.22 5.20 -6.22
CA PRO A 113 -17.24 6.28 -6.26
C PRO A 113 -17.04 6.88 -4.86
N GLY A 114 -15.81 7.27 -4.54
CA GLY A 114 -15.46 7.89 -3.27
C GLY A 114 -14.19 8.72 -3.40
N ILE A 115 -13.06 8.16 -3.00
CA ILE A 115 -11.72 8.73 -3.22
C ILE A 115 -11.38 8.66 -4.71
N SER A 116 -11.77 7.57 -5.38
CA SER A 116 -11.53 7.30 -6.79
C SER A 116 -12.84 7.19 -7.58
N ASP A 117 -12.74 6.95 -8.89
CA ASP A 117 -13.92 6.75 -9.75
C ASP A 117 -14.68 5.46 -9.39
N GLN A 118 -13.96 4.46 -8.86
CA GLN A 118 -14.52 3.23 -8.32
C GLN A 118 -13.71 2.78 -7.11
N ASP A 119 -14.30 2.96 -5.93
CA ASP A 119 -13.84 2.38 -4.68
C ASP A 119 -14.56 1.05 -4.47
N VAL A 120 -13.79 -0.02 -4.36
CA VAL A 120 -14.27 -1.32 -3.90
C VAL A 120 -13.86 -1.49 -2.46
N ILE A 121 -14.81 -1.75 -1.56
CA ILE A 121 -14.53 -2.02 -0.15
C ILE A 121 -15.02 -3.43 0.18
N VAL A 122 -14.12 -4.26 0.68
CA VAL A 122 -14.38 -5.63 1.12
C VAL A 122 -13.93 -5.81 2.57
N TYR A 123 -14.53 -6.78 3.24
CA TYR A 123 -14.27 -7.09 4.63
C TYR A 123 -14.08 -8.60 4.77
N PHE A 124 -13.03 -8.99 5.48
CA PHE A 124 -12.75 -10.38 5.78
C PHE A 124 -12.12 -10.55 7.14
N ASP A 125 -12.40 -11.69 7.75
CA ASP A 125 -12.01 -12.04 9.10
C ASP A 125 -11.18 -13.33 9.09
N ASP A 126 -10.26 -13.45 10.04
CA ASP A 126 -9.54 -14.66 10.39
C ASP A 126 -9.95 -15.12 11.80
N GLU A 127 -11.10 -15.80 11.89
CA GLU A 127 -11.67 -16.29 13.16
C GLU A 127 -11.82 -17.82 13.19
N LEU A 128 -11.64 -18.51 12.06
CA LEU A 128 -12.01 -19.91 11.92
C LEU A 128 -10.80 -20.85 11.96
N ALA A 129 -10.59 -21.45 13.13
CA ALA A 129 -9.58 -22.50 13.27
C ALA A 129 -9.89 -23.74 12.39
N SER A 130 -8.84 -24.29 11.80
CA SER A 130 -8.89 -25.54 11.03
C SER A 130 -7.92 -26.57 11.62
N ALA A 131 -7.73 -27.71 10.93
CA ALA A 131 -6.73 -28.69 11.35
C ALA A 131 -5.29 -28.21 11.09
N THR A 132 -5.12 -27.27 10.17
CA THR A 132 -3.84 -26.72 9.73
C THR A 132 -3.69 -25.24 10.06
N HIS A 133 -4.80 -24.56 10.37
CA HIS A 133 -4.85 -23.12 10.60
C HIS A 133 -5.08 -22.76 12.07
N PHE A 134 -4.25 -21.86 12.60
CA PHE A 134 -4.45 -21.16 13.87
C PHE A 134 -4.87 -19.71 13.56
N PRO A 135 -6.12 -19.30 13.88
CA PRO A 135 -6.58 -17.96 13.57
C PRO A 135 -5.86 -16.95 14.46
N LEU A 136 -5.39 -15.88 13.85
CA LEU A 136 -4.80 -14.71 14.51
C LEU A 136 -5.86 -13.77 15.08
N ASP A 137 -7.15 -14.06 14.86
CA ASP A 137 -8.28 -13.23 15.28
C ASP A 137 -8.13 -11.78 14.75
N LEU A 138 -8.02 -11.69 13.43
CA LEU A 138 -7.85 -10.43 12.70
C LEU A 138 -9.09 -10.11 11.88
N ARG A 139 -9.37 -8.82 11.74
CA ARG A 139 -10.33 -8.28 10.77
C ARG A 139 -9.61 -7.31 9.84
N VAL A 140 -9.96 -7.37 8.57
CA VAL A 140 -9.42 -6.49 7.53
C VAL A 140 -10.58 -5.75 6.85
N GLU A 141 -10.50 -4.42 6.83
CA GLU A 141 -11.18 -3.59 5.83
C GLU A 141 -10.17 -3.33 4.70
N GLU A 142 -10.51 -3.79 3.51
CA GLU A 142 -9.69 -3.63 2.31
C GLU A 142 -10.41 -2.70 1.33
N ARG A 143 -9.71 -1.66 0.87
CA ARG A 143 -10.22 -0.71 -0.12
C ARG A 143 -9.32 -0.69 -1.35
N HIS A 144 -9.91 -0.99 -2.51
CA HIS A 144 -9.29 -0.79 -3.83
C HIS A 144 -9.79 0.50 -4.45
N LEU A 145 -8.88 1.27 -5.03
CA LEU A 145 -9.12 2.59 -5.60
C LEU A 145 -8.69 2.59 -7.07
N SER A 146 -9.58 2.98 -7.98
CA SER A 146 -9.28 3.00 -9.41
C SER A 146 -9.82 4.24 -10.11
N TRP A 147 -9.04 4.79 -11.03
CA TRP A 147 -9.32 6.04 -11.72
C TRP A 147 -9.42 5.82 -13.23
N SER A 148 -10.40 6.46 -13.86
CA SER A 148 -10.61 6.40 -15.32
C SER A 148 -9.86 7.50 -16.08
N SER A 149 -9.29 8.47 -15.36
CA SER A 149 -8.54 9.59 -15.90
C SER A 149 -7.21 9.12 -16.50
N VAL A 150 -6.82 9.68 -17.65
CA VAL A 150 -5.58 9.29 -18.36
C VAL A 150 -4.32 9.50 -17.51
N GLU A 151 -4.40 10.36 -16.50
CA GLU A 151 -3.36 10.63 -15.54
C GLU A 151 -3.12 9.47 -14.55
N TYR A 152 -4.11 8.60 -14.32
CA TYR A 152 -4.09 7.56 -13.26
C TYR A 152 -4.70 6.21 -13.68
N HIS A 153 -5.01 6.02 -14.96
CA HIS A 153 -5.73 4.84 -15.44
C HIS A 153 -4.93 3.52 -15.49
N ASN A 154 -3.60 3.53 -15.41
CA ASN A 154 -2.78 2.32 -15.35
C ASN A 154 -2.19 2.09 -13.94
N LEU A 155 -2.93 2.50 -12.91
CA LEU A 155 -2.67 2.10 -11.53
C LEU A 155 -3.99 1.85 -10.81
N PHE A 156 -3.95 1.06 -9.76
CA PHE A 156 -5.00 1.08 -8.73
C PHE A 156 -4.37 1.00 -7.35
N GLY A 157 -4.94 1.76 -6.42
CA GLY A 157 -4.48 1.85 -5.03
C GLY A 157 -5.12 0.78 -4.17
N LEU A 158 -4.40 0.34 -3.15
CA LEU A 158 -4.86 -0.58 -2.12
C LEU A 158 -4.63 0.07 -0.75
N GLU A 159 -5.67 0.13 0.07
CA GLU A 159 -5.56 0.45 1.50
C GLU A 159 -6.12 -0.71 2.33
N LEU A 160 -5.34 -1.15 3.32
CA LEU A 160 -5.75 -2.15 4.29
C LEU A 160 -5.81 -1.50 5.67
N LEU A 161 -6.94 -1.65 6.37
CA LEU A 161 -7.06 -1.40 7.80
C LEU A 161 -7.20 -2.75 8.51
N ILE A 162 -6.19 -3.10 9.30
CA ILE A 162 -6.10 -4.35 10.05
C ILE A 162 -6.46 -4.05 11.51
N ILE A 163 -7.32 -4.89 12.09
CA ILE A 163 -7.81 -4.78 13.46
C ILE A 163 -7.55 -6.12 14.17
N ASN A 164 -6.93 -6.06 15.35
CA ASN A 164 -6.80 -7.23 16.22
C ASN A 164 -8.09 -7.36 17.04
N THR A 165 -8.95 -8.28 16.62
CA THR A 165 -10.22 -8.60 17.31
C THR A 165 -10.03 -9.66 18.39
N GLY A 166 -8.84 -10.27 18.44
CA GLY A 166 -8.42 -11.27 19.39
C GLY A 166 -8.24 -10.78 20.82
N GLY A 167 -8.15 -11.74 21.74
CA GLY A 167 -7.94 -11.50 23.18
C GLY A 167 -6.48 -11.44 23.61
N TYR A 168 -5.53 -11.40 22.67
CA TYR A 168 -4.09 -11.49 22.92
C TYR A 168 -3.27 -10.57 22.01
N THR A 169 -2.03 -10.32 22.44
CA THR A 169 -1.07 -9.54 21.67
C THR A 169 -0.43 -10.39 20.57
N LEU A 170 -0.36 -9.83 19.38
CA LEU A 170 0.41 -10.34 18.24
C LEU A 170 1.81 -9.70 18.29
N GLU A 171 2.83 -10.53 18.47
CA GLU A 171 4.24 -10.10 18.57
C GLU A 171 4.97 -10.36 17.26
N GLU A 172 5.96 -9.51 16.93
CA GLU A 172 6.75 -9.65 15.70
C GLU A 172 5.89 -9.85 14.44
N MET A 173 4.85 -9.04 14.32
CA MET A 173 3.87 -9.16 13.25
C MET A 173 4.38 -8.55 11.94
N TYR A 174 4.16 -9.25 10.84
CA TYR A 174 4.49 -8.81 9.48
C TYR A 174 3.23 -8.81 8.62
N PHE A 175 3.13 -7.84 7.72
CA PHE A 175 2.21 -7.88 6.59
C PHE A 175 2.97 -8.33 5.36
N GLY A 176 2.41 -9.26 4.59
CA GLY A 176 3.04 -9.85 3.42
C GLY A 176 2.13 -9.75 2.21
N PHE A 177 2.70 -9.34 1.08
CA PHE A 177 2.01 -9.17 -0.18
C PHE A 177 2.68 -10.08 -1.21
N CYS A 178 2.01 -11.19 -1.51
CA CYS A 178 2.55 -12.25 -2.34
C CYS A 178 1.88 -12.22 -3.73
N PHE A 179 2.69 -12.26 -4.78
CA PHE A 179 2.20 -12.21 -6.17
C PHE A 179 2.82 -13.31 -7.01
N ASP A 180 1.93 -14.00 -7.70
CA ASP A 180 2.21 -14.93 -8.77
C ASP A 180 1.77 -14.25 -10.06
N HIS A 181 2.69 -13.58 -10.76
CA HIS A 181 2.35 -13.06 -12.08
C HIS A 181 2.66 -14.11 -13.12
N ASP A 182 1.79 -14.14 -14.11
CA ASP A 182 1.97 -14.81 -15.38
C ASP A 182 2.02 -13.65 -16.36
N VAL A 183 3.20 -13.11 -16.69
CA VAL A 183 3.32 -11.88 -17.51
C VAL A 183 2.79 -12.15 -18.91
N THR A 184 1.47 -11.94 -19.07
CA THR A 184 0.59 -12.13 -20.23
C THR A 184 0.33 -13.56 -20.73
N GLN A 185 -0.95 -13.92 -20.84
CA GLN A 185 -1.41 -15.17 -21.47
C GLN A 185 -1.33 -15.19 -23.02
N LEU A 186 -0.50 -14.34 -23.63
CA LEU A 186 -0.44 -14.19 -25.09
C LEU A 186 0.33 -15.32 -25.77
N ASP A 187 1.39 -15.86 -25.14
CA ASP A 187 1.93 -17.16 -25.52
C ASP A 187 1.16 -18.29 -24.82
N PRO A 188 0.35 -19.09 -25.54
CA PRO A 188 -0.43 -20.16 -24.94
C PRO A 188 0.41 -21.43 -24.63
N THR A 189 1.73 -21.42 -24.87
CA THR A 189 2.57 -22.62 -24.73
C THR A 189 3.16 -22.77 -23.35
N GLU A 190 3.69 -21.70 -22.75
CA GLU A 190 4.26 -21.69 -21.40
C GLU A 190 3.95 -20.35 -20.66
N PRO A 191 2.67 -19.92 -20.53
CA PRO A 191 2.29 -18.59 -20.01
C PRO A 191 2.58 -18.35 -18.51
N HIS A 192 3.41 -19.19 -17.91
CA HIS A 192 3.67 -19.29 -16.47
C HIS A 192 5.15 -19.67 -16.20
N ILE A 193 6.03 -19.68 -17.22
CA ILE A 193 7.43 -20.15 -17.10
C ILE A 193 8.41 -19.17 -17.74
N ASP A 194 8.16 -17.90 -17.52
CA ASP A 194 8.85 -16.81 -18.21
C ASP A 194 9.28 -15.70 -17.26
N ASP A 195 8.93 -15.76 -15.97
CA ASP A 195 9.05 -14.58 -15.15
C ASP A 195 10.41 -14.40 -14.46
N TRP A 196 10.98 -13.20 -14.57
CA TRP A 196 12.01 -12.70 -13.70
C TRP A 196 11.40 -11.80 -12.64
N VAL A 197 11.49 -12.27 -11.38
CA VAL A 197 11.31 -11.40 -10.21
C VAL A 197 12.51 -10.49 -10.08
N ASP A 198 12.26 -9.23 -9.77
CA ASP A 198 13.31 -8.29 -9.42
C ASP A 198 12.85 -7.27 -8.38
N TYR A 199 13.82 -6.73 -7.65
CA TYR A 199 13.66 -5.73 -6.61
C TYR A 199 14.96 -4.97 -6.44
N ASP A 200 14.84 -3.67 -6.19
CA ASP A 200 15.99 -2.83 -5.94
C ASP A 200 16.42 -2.90 -4.45
N GLY A 201 17.43 -3.74 -4.11
CA GLY A 201 17.85 -3.82 -2.72
C GLY A 201 19.03 -4.70 -2.27
N GLU A 202 19.82 -5.39 -3.12
CA GLU A 202 20.98 -6.18 -2.63
C GLU A 202 22.33 -5.85 -3.32
N ASP A 203 23.40 -5.69 -2.52
CA ASP A 203 24.77 -5.38 -2.98
C ASP A 203 25.70 -6.61 -3.15
N GLY A 204 25.17 -7.83 -3.04
CA GLY A 204 25.97 -9.05 -3.18
C GLY A 204 27.16 -9.12 -2.22
N ALA A 205 28.34 -9.54 -2.71
CA ALA A 205 29.57 -9.62 -1.92
C ALA A 205 30.66 -8.65 -2.43
N ASP A 206 30.26 -7.67 -3.24
CA ASP A 206 31.18 -6.70 -3.79
C ASP A 206 31.66 -5.74 -2.69
N SER A 207 32.93 -5.36 -2.76
CA SER A 207 33.59 -4.46 -1.81
C SER A 207 33.98 -3.12 -2.44
N ASP A 208 33.47 -2.82 -3.64
CA ASP A 208 33.84 -1.63 -4.43
C ASP A 208 32.63 -0.89 -5.07
N SER A 209 31.37 -1.31 -4.83
CA SER A 209 30.17 -0.51 -5.14
C SER A 209 29.76 0.43 -3.98
N ASP A 210 30.55 0.42 -2.91
CA ASP A 210 30.29 0.97 -1.57
C ASP A 210 30.46 2.50 -1.41
N ARG A 211 30.28 3.31 -2.45
CA ARG A 211 30.59 4.75 -2.36
C ARG A 211 29.66 5.70 -3.07
N ARG A 212 28.36 5.61 -2.76
CA ARG A 212 27.42 6.74 -2.56
C ARG A 212 25.98 6.27 -2.81
N ASP A 213 25.06 6.60 -1.89
CA ASP A 213 23.63 6.71 -2.17
C ASP A 213 23.48 7.61 -3.40
N TRP A 214 23.12 7.08 -4.57
CA TRP A 214 23.00 7.88 -5.80
C TRP A 214 21.53 8.10 -6.11
N VAL A 215 20.91 8.99 -5.34
CA VAL A 215 19.69 9.69 -5.75
C VAL A 215 19.87 10.29 -7.14
N ASP A 216 18.89 10.13 -8.04
CA ASP A 216 19.02 10.57 -9.44
C ASP A 216 19.27 12.07 -9.52
N PRO A 217 20.52 12.53 -9.74
CA PRO A 217 20.85 13.94 -9.75
C PRO A 217 20.61 14.55 -11.14
N MET A 218 20.13 13.74 -12.10
CA MET A 218 19.95 14.06 -13.51
C MET A 218 18.51 13.78 -13.94
N ASP A 219 18.19 14.16 -15.17
CA ASP A 219 16.89 13.93 -15.84
C ASP A 219 17.14 12.79 -16.84
N LEU A 220 17.30 11.57 -16.33
CA LEU A 220 17.74 10.42 -17.13
C LEU A 220 16.61 9.80 -17.94
N ASP A 221 15.38 10.02 -17.51
CA ASP A 221 14.13 9.63 -18.17
C ASP A 221 13.61 10.69 -19.16
N GLY A 222 14.07 11.93 -19.05
CA GLY A 222 13.76 13.01 -19.99
C GLY A 222 12.40 13.66 -19.73
N ASP A 223 11.89 13.57 -18.52
CA ASP A 223 10.61 14.15 -18.09
C ASP A 223 10.72 15.66 -17.75
N GLY A 224 11.95 16.17 -17.66
CA GLY A 224 12.25 17.57 -17.34
C GLY A 224 12.42 17.87 -15.85
N LEU A 225 12.41 16.85 -15.00
CA LEU A 225 12.67 16.89 -13.56
C LEU A 225 14.05 16.28 -13.26
N THR A 226 14.69 16.74 -12.20
CA THR A 226 16.00 16.25 -11.75
C THR A 226 15.98 16.14 -10.24
N GLY A 227 16.70 15.19 -9.65
CA GLY A 227 16.82 15.09 -8.20
C GLY A 227 15.69 14.26 -7.58
N TYR A 228 15.58 12.98 -7.91
CA TYR A 228 14.61 12.09 -7.24
C TYR A 228 15.18 11.57 -5.91
N ASP A 229 14.32 11.35 -4.90
CA ASP A 229 14.71 10.62 -3.70
C ASP A 229 14.59 9.10 -3.88
N ALA A 230 14.97 8.34 -2.84
CA ALA A 230 14.95 6.88 -2.88
C ALA A 230 13.54 6.26 -3.04
N TYR A 231 12.48 7.07 -2.95
CA TYR A 231 11.09 6.64 -3.13
C TYR A 231 10.51 7.07 -4.48
N GLY A 232 11.34 7.66 -5.35
CA GLY A 232 10.89 8.20 -6.64
C GLY A 232 10.17 9.54 -6.51
N TRP A 233 10.34 10.27 -5.41
CA TRP A 233 9.73 11.59 -5.20
C TRP A 233 10.62 12.74 -5.71
N PRO A 234 10.11 13.71 -6.49
CA PRO A 234 10.90 14.84 -6.98
C PRO A 234 11.40 15.77 -5.86
N TRP A 235 12.71 16.01 -5.79
CA TRP A 235 13.35 16.93 -4.86
C TRP A 235 13.69 18.28 -5.51
N ILE A 236 12.94 19.32 -5.16
CA ILE A 236 13.17 20.69 -5.64
C ILE A 236 13.95 21.48 -4.57
N ASP A 237 15.30 21.56 -4.70
CA ASP A 237 16.26 22.48 -3.98
C ASP A 237 17.06 21.92 -2.77
N PRO A 238 18.38 22.17 -2.62
CA PRO A 238 19.49 22.02 -3.57
C PRO A 238 20.39 20.80 -3.26
N VAL A 239 20.08 20.04 -2.21
CA VAL A 239 20.80 18.84 -1.78
C VAL A 239 19.75 17.89 -1.23
N ASN A 240 19.63 16.71 -1.85
CA ASN A 240 18.79 15.65 -1.31
C ASN A 240 19.36 15.27 0.09
N PRO A 241 18.58 15.34 1.18
CA PRO A 241 19.06 15.07 2.53
C PRO A 241 19.46 13.61 2.75
N GLN A 242 19.05 12.68 1.88
CA GLN A 242 19.52 11.29 1.87
C GLN A 242 20.89 11.16 1.20
N TYR A 243 21.28 12.12 0.35
CA TYR A 243 22.60 12.12 -0.29
C TYR A 243 23.70 12.56 0.69
N ASP A 244 24.38 11.59 1.30
CA ASP A 244 25.65 11.82 2.01
C ASP A 244 26.80 11.04 1.33
N PRO A 245 27.67 11.73 0.58
CA PRO A 245 28.77 11.08 -0.13
C PRO A 245 29.90 10.59 0.78
N ASP A 246 29.84 10.91 2.08
CA ASP A 246 30.84 10.53 3.08
C ASP A 246 30.36 9.39 4.03
N LEU A 247 29.10 8.95 3.95
CA LEU A 247 28.59 7.79 4.70
C LEU A 247 28.94 6.48 3.98
N ALA A 248 29.54 5.54 4.71
CA ALA A 248 29.67 4.16 4.28
C ALA A 248 28.40 3.41 4.70
N GLU A 249 27.59 3.00 3.72
CA GLU A 249 26.31 2.27 3.83
C GLU A 249 25.18 3.05 4.56
N PRO A 250 24.28 3.75 3.85
CA PRO A 250 23.27 4.58 4.51
C PRO A 250 22.17 3.78 5.24
N ASP A 251 21.79 2.59 4.77
CA ASP A 251 20.74 1.77 5.42
C ASP A 251 20.77 0.25 5.12
N GLY A 252 21.66 -0.22 4.24
CA GLY A 252 21.75 -1.63 3.85
C GLY A 252 20.73 -2.07 2.80
N ILE A 253 20.14 -1.12 2.06
CA ILE A 253 19.33 -1.33 0.85
C ILE A 253 20.10 -0.68 -0.32
N TYR A 254 20.33 -1.44 -1.39
CA TYR A 254 21.00 -0.94 -2.59
C TYR A 254 20.05 -0.07 -3.44
N ASP A 255 20.61 0.91 -4.15
CA ASP A 255 19.93 1.73 -5.15
C ASP A 255 20.44 1.34 -6.55
N GLU A 256 19.73 0.46 -7.22
CA GLU A 256 20.03 -0.12 -8.52
C GLU A 256 19.56 0.82 -9.63
N TYR A 257 20.55 1.30 -10.39
CA TYR A 257 20.27 1.89 -11.69
C TYR A 257 20.08 0.77 -12.69
N ARG A 258 18.91 0.75 -13.32
CA ARG A 258 18.63 -0.12 -14.45
C ARG A 258 18.75 0.69 -15.73
N PHE A 259 19.63 0.26 -16.64
CA PHE A 259 19.71 0.79 -18.01
C PHE A 259 18.91 -0.08 -18.96
N TRP A 260 18.43 0.52 -20.05
CA TRP A 260 17.69 -0.18 -21.10
C TRP A 260 18.13 0.23 -22.52
N GLU A 261 17.85 -0.62 -23.50
CA GLU A 261 18.21 -0.45 -24.91
C GLU A 261 17.00 -0.28 -25.84
N ASP A 262 16.77 0.96 -26.30
CA ASP A 262 16.02 1.34 -27.51
C ASP A 262 14.61 0.79 -27.79
N SER A 263 14.06 1.20 -28.93
CA SER A 263 12.70 1.06 -29.49
C SER A 263 12.06 -0.34 -29.54
N ASN A 264 12.65 -1.31 -28.87
CA ASN A 264 12.39 -2.73 -29.06
C ASN A 264 12.11 -3.45 -27.73
N GLY A 265 12.73 -3.09 -26.60
CA GLY A 265 12.46 -3.71 -25.29
C GLY A 265 13.64 -3.55 -24.34
N PRO A 266 13.45 -3.64 -23.02
CA PRO A 266 14.53 -3.35 -22.08
C PRO A 266 15.54 -4.48 -21.94
N ASP A 267 16.77 -4.25 -22.36
CA ASP A 267 17.94 -5.01 -21.90
C ASP A 267 18.34 -4.49 -20.50
N VAL A 268 17.86 -5.14 -19.43
CA VAL A 268 18.03 -4.68 -18.04
C VAL A 268 19.46 -4.94 -17.56
N ILE A 269 20.32 -3.93 -17.66
CA ILE A 269 21.70 -3.97 -17.18
C ILE A 269 21.75 -3.35 -15.77
N GLY A 270 22.08 -4.15 -14.76
CA GLY A 270 22.38 -3.66 -13.41
C GLY A 270 23.70 -2.88 -13.35
N GLN A 271 23.94 -2.18 -12.23
CA GLN A 271 25.12 -1.31 -12.08
C GLN A 271 26.48 -2.01 -12.22
N ALA A 272 26.54 -3.34 -12.06
CA ALA A 272 27.79 -4.11 -12.10
C ALA A 272 28.57 -3.88 -13.41
N GLY A 273 29.64 -3.08 -13.32
CA GLY A 273 30.59 -2.82 -14.41
C GLY A 273 30.37 -1.53 -15.21
N THR A 274 29.45 -0.64 -14.82
CA THR A 274 29.26 0.66 -15.48
C THR A 274 29.93 1.81 -14.71
N VAL A 275 30.71 2.64 -15.41
CA VAL A 275 31.39 3.83 -14.83
C VAL A 275 30.61 5.08 -15.23
N PHE A 276 29.93 5.72 -14.27
CA PHE A 276 29.19 6.96 -14.48
C PHE A 276 29.98 8.19 -14.02
N GLU A 277 30.60 8.89 -14.96
CA GLU A 277 30.99 10.30 -14.77
C GLU A 277 30.72 11.10 -16.06
N GLY A 278 29.45 11.54 -16.24
CA GLY A 278 29.06 12.47 -17.31
C GLY A 278 29.15 11.91 -18.73
N GLN A 279 29.09 10.58 -18.89
CA GLN A 279 29.10 9.91 -20.19
C GLN A 279 27.70 9.39 -20.53
N VAL A 280 27.29 9.59 -21.78
CA VAL A 280 26.15 8.87 -22.35
C VAL A 280 26.59 7.42 -22.54
N LEU A 281 26.02 6.51 -21.77
CA LEU A 281 26.25 5.08 -22.00
C LEU A 281 25.63 4.69 -23.33
N THR A 282 26.31 3.79 -24.04
CA THR A 282 25.80 3.25 -25.29
C THR A 282 25.96 1.75 -25.33
N ASN A 283 25.01 1.07 -25.95
CA ASN A 283 25.12 -0.36 -26.22
C ASN A 283 26.27 -0.74 -27.15
N SER A 284 26.42 -2.03 -27.40
CA SER A 284 27.40 -2.58 -28.36
C SER A 284 27.25 -2.03 -29.80
N PHE A 285 26.09 -1.42 -30.11
CA PHE A 285 25.76 -0.78 -31.38
C PHE A 285 25.92 0.75 -31.38
N GLY A 286 26.30 1.37 -30.25
CA GLY A 286 26.50 2.82 -30.12
C GLY A 286 25.21 3.62 -29.91
N ILE A 287 24.11 2.96 -29.52
CA ILE A 287 22.82 3.58 -29.22
C ILE A 287 22.81 4.02 -27.76
N PRO A 288 22.45 5.29 -27.45
CA PRO A 288 22.33 5.77 -26.08
C PRO A 288 21.39 4.89 -25.25
N LEU A 289 21.88 4.46 -24.09
CA LEU A 289 21.04 3.85 -23.06
C LEU A 289 20.32 4.96 -22.30
N GLN A 290 19.07 4.72 -21.91
CA GLN A 290 18.43 5.49 -20.84
C GLN A 290 18.32 4.60 -19.60
N GLY A 291 18.11 5.18 -18.43
CA GLY A 291 18.01 4.40 -17.20
C GLY A 291 17.19 5.10 -16.14
N TYR A 292 16.74 4.31 -15.18
CA TYR A 292 15.89 4.74 -14.06
C TYR A 292 16.45 4.17 -12.76
N LEU A 293 16.32 4.94 -11.67
CA LEU A 293 16.49 4.45 -10.30
C LEU A 293 15.17 3.84 -9.84
N LEU A 294 15.06 2.55 -9.56
CA LEU A 294 13.77 2.02 -9.09
C LEU A 294 13.53 2.40 -7.62
N PRO A 295 12.29 2.78 -7.23
CA PRO A 295 12.03 3.26 -5.89
C PRO A 295 12.08 2.11 -4.86
N ARG A 296 12.61 2.40 -3.67
CA ARG A 296 12.64 1.52 -2.49
C ARG A 296 11.21 1.18 -2.09
N GLY A 297 10.77 -0.02 -2.44
CA GLY A 297 9.37 -0.47 -2.26
C GLY A 297 8.68 -0.95 -3.53
N LEU A 298 9.32 -0.86 -4.69
CA LEU A 298 8.85 -1.46 -5.94
C LEU A 298 9.41 -2.87 -6.13
N SER A 299 8.56 -3.88 -6.03
CA SER A 299 8.85 -5.22 -6.55
C SER A 299 8.18 -5.36 -7.91
N TYR A 300 8.83 -5.99 -8.87
CA TYR A 300 8.29 -6.11 -10.22
C TYR A 300 8.65 -7.46 -10.84
N MET A 301 7.87 -7.82 -11.86
CA MET A 301 8.03 -9.05 -12.61
C MET A 301 7.93 -8.77 -14.12
N TYR A 302 8.74 -9.50 -14.89
CA TYR A 302 8.81 -9.36 -16.34
C TYR A 302 9.18 -10.68 -17.03
N ASP A 303 8.71 -10.84 -18.27
CA ASP A 303 9.00 -12.00 -19.13
C ASP A 303 10.49 -12.11 -19.52
N GLY A 304 11.01 -13.33 -19.58
CA GLY A 304 12.41 -13.72 -19.59
C GLY A 304 12.81 -14.84 -20.56
N ASP A 305 12.00 -15.22 -21.56
CA ASP A 305 12.23 -16.46 -22.34
C ASP A 305 12.94 -16.35 -23.74
N ASN A 306 14.21 -16.76 -23.79
CA ASN A 306 14.72 -17.80 -24.73
C ASN A 306 15.97 -18.48 -24.14
N PRO A 307 15.90 -19.75 -23.71
CA PRO A 307 16.99 -20.41 -23.00
C PRO A 307 18.21 -20.80 -23.87
N ASN A 308 18.23 -20.50 -25.18
CA ASN A 308 19.36 -20.80 -26.06
C ASN A 308 20.14 -19.58 -26.56
N ASP A 309 19.67 -18.35 -26.31
CA ASP A 309 20.36 -17.13 -26.73
C ASP A 309 20.30 -16.07 -25.60
N PRO A 310 21.41 -15.77 -24.91
CA PRO A 310 21.45 -14.83 -23.79
C PRO A 310 21.28 -13.35 -24.22
N TRP A 311 20.82 -13.09 -25.44
CA TRP A 311 20.58 -11.76 -26.02
C TRP A 311 19.19 -11.63 -26.66
N GLU A 312 18.28 -12.58 -26.42
CA GLU A 312 16.93 -12.55 -27.00
C GLU A 312 15.88 -12.31 -25.91
N ASP A 313 15.49 -11.04 -25.74
CA ASP A 313 14.27 -10.58 -25.05
C ASP A 313 13.06 -10.63 -26.01
N THR A 314 13.10 -11.52 -27.01
CA THR A 314 12.21 -11.43 -28.17
C THR A 314 11.48 -12.72 -28.51
N GLY A 315 10.18 -12.71 -28.28
CA GLY A 315 9.24 -13.69 -28.82
C GLY A 315 7.82 -13.16 -28.69
N GLU A 316 7.45 -12.79 -27.48
CA GLU A 316 6.11 -12.32 -27.16
C GLU A 316 5.78 -10.94 -27.72
N ARG A 317 6.74 -10.02 -27.72
CA ARG A 317 6.61 -8.69 -28.38
C ARG A 317 6.57 -8.73 -29.91
N TYR A 318 6.83 -9.90 -30.51
CA TYR A 318 6.60 -10.15 -31.95
C TYR A 318 5.33 -10.98 -32.18
N LEU A 319 4.62 -11.37 -31.13
CA LEU A 319 3.26 -11.87 -31.25
C LEU A 319 2.38 -10.76 -31.83
N THR A 320 1.25 -11.18 -32.38
CA THR A 320 0.26 -10.27 -32.92
C THR A 320 -1.05 -10.56 -32.19
N PRO A 321 -1.39 -9.78 -31.14
CA PRO A 321 -0.70 -8.57 -30.63
C PRO A 321 0.55 -8.88 -29.78
N PRO A 322 1.47 -7.92 -29.60
CA PRO A 322 2.66 -8.09 -28.78
C PRO A 322 2.35 -8.05 -27.28
N ALA A 323 3.05 -8.88 -26.50
CA ALA A 323 3.22 -8.64 -25.07
C ALA A 323 4.03 -7.36 -24.87
N THR A 324 3.51 -6.44 -24.05
CA THR A 324 4.16 -5.13 -23.83
C THR A 324 4.17 -4.71 -22.37
N GLY A 325 3.40 -5.39 -21.50
CA GLY A 325 3.21 -4.99 -20.12
C GLY A 325 4.28 -5.56 -19.19
N PHE A 326 4.79 -4.71 -18.32
CA PHE A 326 5.53 -5.08 -17.11
C PHE A 326 4.61 -4.78 -15.94
N CYS A 327 4.67 -5.55 -14.87
CA CYS A 327 3.81 -5.38 -13.72
C CYS A 327 4.63 -5.17 -12.44
N GLY A 328 4.13 -4.34 -11.54
CA GLY A 328 4.84 -3.99 -10.31
C GLY A 328 3.92 -3.62 -9.16
N THR A 329 4.43 -3.85 -7.96
CA THR A 329 3.78 -3.54 -6.68
C THR A 329 4.65 -2.54 -5.93
N CYS A 330 4.08 -1.38 -5.62
CA CYS A 330 4.76 -0.29 -4.93
C CYS A 330 4.19 -0.14 -3.52
N LEU A 331 5.03 -0.27 -2.49
CA LEU A 331 4.66 0.07 -1.13
C LEU A 331 4.61 1.60 -0.97
N LEU A 332 3.43 2.13 -0.61
CA LEU A 332 3.22 3.57 -0.45
C LEU A 332 3.32 3.99 1.02
N TYR A 333 2.82 3.14 1.91
CA TYR A 333 2.82 3.38 3.34
C TYR A 333 2.80 2.06 4.12
N CYS A 334 3.62 1.99 5.16
CA CYS A 334 3.51 1.02 6.23
C CYS A 334 3.70 1.73 7.58
N PRO A 335 3.15 1.21 8.70
CA PRO A 335 3.36 1.79 10.01
C PRO A 335 4.87 1.83 10.33
N THR A 336 5.43 3.00 10.64
CA THR A 336 6.87 3.13 10.83
C THR A 336 7.20 4.32 11.72
N ASP A 337 8.34 4.23 12.43
CA ASP A 337 8.88 5.32 13.24
C ASP A 337 9.86 6.21 12.45
N THR A 338 10.33 5.79 11.26
CA THR A 338 11.41 6.49 10.53
C THR A 338 11.21 6.62 9.01
N THR A 339 10.80 5.57 8.30
CA THR A 339 10.63 5.56 6.83
C THR A 339 9.70 4.43 6.37
N ALA A 340 8.93 4.64 5.29
CA ALA A 340 8.02 3.64 4.71
C ALA A 340 8.79 2.59 3.86
N ASN A 341 9.70 1.85 4.49
CA ASN A 341 10.49 0.84 3.81
C ASN A 341 9.86 -0.55 3.95
N PRO A 342 9.94 -1.40 2.91
CA PRO A 342 9.69 -2.82 3.09
C PRO A 342 10.72 -3.43 4.05
N TRP A 343 10.31 -4.47 4.76
CA TRP A 343 11.15 -5.24 5.67
C TRP A 343 11.95 -6.33 4.95
N SER A 344 11.31 -7.01 4.01
CA SER A 344 11.94 -8.01 3.16
C SER A 344 11.32 -8.02 1.76
N HIS A 345 12.14 -8.35 0.77
CA HIS A 345 11.73 -8.82 -0.55
C HIS A 345 12.27 -10.23 -0.73
N GLN A 346 11.38 -11.19 -0.94
CA GLN A 346 11.75 -12.58 -1.14
C GLN A 346 11.07 -13.11 -2.39
N TRP A 347 11.65 -14.16 -2.98
CA TRP A 347 10.99 -14.93 -4.02
C TRP A 347 11.31 -16.41 -3.87
N TRP A 348 10.43 -17.21 -4.45
CA TRP A 348 10.60 -18.64 -4.61
C TRP A 348 9.91 -19.07 -5.89
N ASN A 349 10.24 -20.26 -6.38
CA ASN A 349 9.56 -20.83 -7.53
C ASN A 349 8.50 -21.84 -7.08
N TRP A 350 7.59 -22.22 -7.97
CA TRP A 350 6.52 -23.20 -7.70
C TRP A 350 7.01 -24.44 -6.94
N ASN A 351 8.16 -25.02 -7.30
CA ASN A 351 8.65 -26.24 -6.66
C ASN A 351 8.91 -26.08 -5.15
N ASN A 352 9.02 -24.84 -4.69
CA ASN A 352 9.44 -24.46 -3.36
C ASN A 352 8.39 -23.59 -2.64
N ASP A 353 7.11 -23.68 -3.04
CA ASP A 353 6.02 -23.00 -2.34
C ASP A 353 6.03 -23.36 -0.83
N PRO A 354 5.96 -22.36 0.08
CA PRO A 354 6.03 -22.59 1.52
C PRO A 354 4.79 -23.33 2.02
N GLY A 355 5.00 -24.48 2.65
CA GLY A 355 3.92 -25.42 2.97
C GLY A 355 3.28 -25.22 4.35
N ASN A 356 3.85 -24.40 5.22
CA ASN A 356 3.37 -24.19 6.60
C ASN A 356 3.74 -22.81 7.15
N ASP A 357 3.12 -22.43 8.27
CA ASP A 357 3.31 -21.14 8.96
C ASP A 357 4.78 -20.80 9.23
N GLU A 358 5.60 -21.78 9.64
CA GLU A 358 7.00 -21.52 9.98
C GLU A 358 7.81 -21.11 8.73
N GLU A 359 7.59 -21.80 7.61
CA GLU A 359 8.21 -21.46 6.32
C GLU A 359 7.71 -20.10 5.82
N LYS A 360 6.38 -19.90 5.77
CA LYS A 360 5.76 -18.63 5.34
C LYS A 360 6.26 -17.45 6.16
N TYR A 361 6.24 -17.58 7.49
CA TYR A 361 6.71 -16.56 8.42
C TYR A 361 8.18 -16.23 8.19
N SER A 362 9.03 -17.24 7.94
CA SER A 362 10.46 -17.00 7.70
C SER A 362 10.75 -16.29 6.37
N PHE A 363 9.89 -16.42 5.36
CA PHE A 363 9.95 -15.58 4.16
C PHE A 363 9.57 -14.13 4.49
N MET A 364 8.48 -13.91 5.23
CA MET A 364 8.08 -12.57 5.68
C MET A 364 9.17 -11.92 6.54
N GLU A 365 9.82 -12.68 7.42
CA GLU A 365 10.91 -12.21 8.27
C GLU A 365 12.22 -11.96 7.46
N GLY A 366 12.35 -12.57 6.28
CA GLY A 366 13.57 -12.56 5.45
C GLY A 366 14.69 -13.43 6.04
N THR A 367 14.32 -14.52 6.74
CA THR A 367 15.24 -15.46 7.41
C THR A 367 15.17 -16.87 6.85
N HIS A 368 14.29 -17.12 5.87
CA HIS A 368 14.17 -18.42 5.22
C HIS A 368 15.54 -18.89 4.68
N PHE A 369 15.82 -20.19 4.75
CA PHE A 369 17.15 -20.69 4.42
C PHE A 369 17.55 -20.45 2.95
N SER A 370 16.57 -20.42 2.04
CA SER A 370 16.81 -20.12 0.62
C SER A 370 17.27 -18.68 0.41
N ALA A 371 16.94 -17.79 1.34
CA ALA A 371 17.34 -16.40 1.33
C ALA A 371 18.87 -16.24 1.48
N GLY A 372 19.59 -17.28 1.92
CA GLY A 372 21.05 -17.23 2.08
C GLY A 372 21.53 -16.15 3.07
N GLY A 373 20.66 -15.68 3.96
CA GLY A 373 20.93 -14.58 4.89
C GLY A 373 20.54 -13.19 4.39
N ARG A 374 19.85 -13.08 3.25
CA ARG A 374 19.42 -11.82 2.64
C ARG A 374 17.96 -11.54 2.94
N ARG A 375 17.66 -10.31 3.35
CA ARG A 375 16.27 -9.84 3.46
C ARG A 375 15.69 -9.35 2.14
N PHE A 376 16.55 -8.94 1.21
CA PHE A 376 16.17 -8.58 -0.15
C PHE A 376 16.92 -9.53 -1.07
N LEU A 377 16.21 -10.47 -1.69
CA LEU A 377 16.82 -11.40 -2.64
C LEU A 377 17.09 -10.68 -3.96
N PRO A 378 18.25 -10.93 -4.61
CA PRO A 378 18.57 -10.36 -5.91
C PRO A 378 17.81 -11.18 -6.97
N ARG A 379 17.93 -10.85 -8.25
CA ARG A 379 17.21 -11.64 -9.27
C ARG A 379 17.64 -13.11 -9.25
N PRO A 380 16.74 -14.05 -9.60
CA PRO A 380 17.09 -15.47 -9.52
C PRO A 380 18.32 -15.86 -10.34
N ASN A 381 18.55 -15.28 -11.52
CA ASN A 381 19.75 -15.56 -12.33
C ASN A 381 21.08 -15.12 -11.67
N GLU A 382 21.07 -14.08 -10.84
CA GLU A 382 22.24 -13.60 -10.09
C GLU A 382 22.64 -14.61 -9.00
N LEU A 383 21.69 -15.45 -8.57
CA LEU A 383 21.94 -16.61 -7.71
C LEU A 383 22.14 -17.92 -8.50
N GLY A 384 22.11 -17.87 -9.84
CA GLY A 384 22.27 -19.03 -10.71
C GLY A 384 21.02 -19.89 -10.86
N GLU A 385 19.85 -19.37 -10.47
CA GLU A 385 18.56 -20.02 -10.71
C GLU A 385 18.07 -19.73 -12.15
N PRO A 386 17.38 -20.68 -12.79
CA PRO A 386 16.87 -20.52 -14.15
C PRO A 386 15.62 -19.62 -14.19
N VAL A 387 15.20 -19.22 -15.39
CA VAL A 387 13.82 -18.76 -15.63
C VAL A 387 12.87 -19.88 -15.19
N TRP A 388 11.82 -19.53 -14.47
CA TRP A 388 10.83 -20.47 -13.95
C TRP A 388 9.55 -19.73 -13.58
N ASP A 389 8.55 -20.49 -13.17
CA ASP A 389 7.35 -19.99 -12.49
C ASP A 389 7.71 -19.45 -11.08
N TYR A 390 7.84 -18.13 -10.93
CA TYR A 390 8.24 -17.47 -9.68
C TYR A 390 7.10 -16.71 -9.03
N ARG A 391 7.19 -16.58 -7.71
CA ARG A 391 6.40 -15.66 -6.90
C ARG A 391 7.33 -14.75 -6.14
N TYR A 392 6.90 -13.53 -5.89
CA TYR A 392 7.58 -12.66 -4.94
C TYR A 392 6.68 -12.27 -3.79
N LEU A 393 7.33 -11.92 -2.68
CA LEU A 393 6.75 -11.46 -1.45
C LEU A 393 7.45 -10.18 -1.03
N LEU A 394 6.68 -9.11 -0.92
CA LEU A 394 7.09 -7.90 -0.22
C LEU A 394 6.49 -7.92 1.17
N SER A 395 7.29 -7.65 2.21
CA SER A 395 6.79 -7.59 3.59
C SER A 395 7.05 -6.24 4.25
N CYS A 396 6.29 -5.92 5.30
CA CYS A 396 6.62 -4.84 6.22
C CYS A 396 6.37 -5.25 7.67
N GLY A 397 7.16 -4.72 8.60
CA GLY A 397 7.23 -5.14 10.02
C GLY A 397 8.65 -5.03 10.57
N PRO A 398 8.97 -5.70 11.70
CA PRO A 398 8.03 -6.32 12.62
C PRO A 398 7.24 -5.28 13.44
N TYR A 399 5.99 -5.59 13.71
CA TYR A 399 5.11 -4.80 14.56
C TYR A 399 4.72 -5.56 15.82
N THR A 400 4.08 -4.86 16.75
CA THR A 400 3.39 -5.47 17.89
C THR A 400 2.00 -4.87 17.97
N MET A 401 0.98 -5.73 18.03
CA MET A 401 -0.41 -5.33 17.98
C MET A 401 -1.15 -5.90 19.19
N SER A 402 -1.56 -5.03 20.10
CA SER A 402 -2.38 -5.40 21.26
C SER A 402 -3.82 -5.65 20.83
N PRO A 403 -4.64 -6.30 21.66
CA PRO A 403 -6.09 -6.37 21.46
C PRO A 403 -6.68 -4.98 21.20
N ASP A 404 -7.59 -4.90 20.24
CA ASP A 404 -8.27 -3.67 19.80
C ASP A 404 -7.37 -2.61 19.12
N ASP A 405 -6.05 -2.86 18.97
CA ASP A 405 -5.19 -1.98 18.17
C ASP A 405 -5.60 -2.05 16.69
N THR A 406 -5.21 -1.04 15.94
CA THR A 406 -5.43 -0.95 14.50
C THR A 406 -4.15 -0.54 13.79
N MET A 407 -3.91 -1.08 12.61
CA MET A 407 -2.80 -0.70 11.74
C MET A 407 -3.29 -0.51 10.31
N GLN A 408 -2.67 0.41 9.57
CA GLN A 408 -2.99 0.63 8.17
C GLN A 408 -1.76 0.42 7.30
N VAL A 409 -1.97 -0.10 6.10
CA VAL A 409 -0.95 -0.25 5.05
C VAL A 409 -1.54 0.25 3.75
N ALA A 410 -0.73 0.90 2.91
CA ALA A 410 -1.14 1.29 1.58
C ALA A 410 -0.11 0.86 0.52
N MET A 411 -0.62 0.42 -0.61
CA MET A 411 0.16 0.00 -1.78
C MET A 411 -0.48 0.52 -3.07
N ALA A 412 0.28 0.47 -4.15
CA ALA A 412 -0.23 0.60 -5.50
C ALA A 412 0.22 -0.56 -6.37
N PHE A 413 -0.68 -0.92 -7.27
CA PHE A 413 -0.44 -1.89 -8.32
C PHE A 413 -0.35 -1.16 -9.64
N THR A 414 0.70 -1.43 -10.39
CA THR A 414 1.07 -0.67 -11.57
C THR A 414 1.41 -1.60 -12.72
N ILE A 415 1.03 -1.20 -13.92
CA ILE A 415 1.36 -1.91 -15.15
C ILE A 415 1.70 -0.89 -16.22
N GLY A 416 2.68 -1.18 -17.07
CA GLY A 416 3.06 -0.24 -18.12
C GLY A 416 3.90 -0.86 -19.20
N GLU A 417 4.10 -0.10 -20.29
CA GLU A 417 4.96 -0.51 -21.39
C GLU A 417 6.43 -0.48 -20.92
N GLY A 418 7.02 -1.66 -20.75
CA GLY A 418 8.38 -1.77 -20.22
C GLY A 418 8.53 -1.35 -18.75
N LEU A 419 9.76 -1.47 -18.25
CA LEU A 419 10.10 -1.01 -16.91
C LEU A 419 9.89 0.50 -16.71
N GLN A 420 10.10 1.32 -17.76
CA GLN A 420 9.72 2.75 -17.74
C GLN A 420 8.25 2.92 -17.38
N GLY A 421 7.35 2.17 -18.03
CA GLY A 421 5.93 2.28 -17.78
C GLY A 421 5.59 1.97 -16.32
N VAL A 422 6.05 0.82 -15.79
CA VAL A 422 5.84 0.46 -14.37
C VAL A 422 6.38 1.52 -13.44
N ARG A 423 7.58 2.03 -13.73
CA ARG A 423 8.20 3.09 -12.94
C ARG A 423 7.37 4.37 -12.93
N GLU A 424 7.01 4.89 -14.10
CA GLU A 424 6.19 6.11 -14.23
C GLU A 424 4.87 5.97 -13.47
N TRP A 425 4.22 4.82 -13.54
CA TRP A 425 2.96 4.57 -12.84
C TRP A 425 3.15 4.41 -11.34
N SER A 426 4.30 3.89 -10.89
CA SER A 426 4.68 3.82 -9.48
C SER A 426 4.95 5.21 -8.90
N ASP A 427 5.67 6.07 -9.62
CA ASP A 427 5.90 7.45 -9.20
C ASP A 427 4.57 8.23 -9.14
N ARG A 428 3.69 8.06 -10.15
CA ARG A 428 2.35 8.66 -10.14
C ARG A 428 1.49 8.16 -8.97
N ALA A 429 1.64 6.90 -8.58
CA ALA A 429 0.95 6.37 -7.41
C ALA A 429 1.46 7.01 -6.12
N MET A 430 2.78 7.16 -5.98
CA MET A 430 3.41 7.85 -4.87
C MET A 430 2.94 9.30 -4.78
N ASP A 431 3.01 10.03 -5.89
CA ASP A 431 2.51 11.41 -6.03
C ASP A 431 1.05 11.51 -5.62
N LEU A 432 0.19 10.65 -6.16
CA LEU A 432 -1.24 10.68 -5.87
C LEU A 432 -1.52 10.37 -4.40
N TYR A 433 -0.84 9.39 -3.82
CA TYR A 433 -1.03 8.99 -2.43
C TYR A 433 -0.76 10.13 -1.45
N TYR A 434 0.30 10.90 -1.66
CA TYR A 434 0.65 12.05 -0.82
C TYR A 434 0.07 13.39 -1.31
N ASP A 435 -0.67 13.40 -2.42
CA ASP A 435 -1.33 14.61 -2.90
C ASP A 435 -2.42 15.06 -1.91
N GLY A 436 -2.46 16.37 -1.65
CA GLY A 436 -3.34 16.99 -0.66
C GLY A 436 -2.89 16.87 0.79
N SER A 437 -1.84 16.08 1.11
CA SER A 437 -1.28 15.97 2.45
C SER A 437 -0.83 17.33 3.00
N ALA A 438 -1.09 17.59 4.28
CA ALA A 438 -0.65 18.80 4.96
C ALA A 438 0.82 18.71 5.43
N TRP A 439 1.30 17.50 5.73
CA TRP A 439 2.65 17.24 6.26
C TRP A 439 3.19 15.84 5.96
N SER A 440 2.35 14.90 5.52
CA SER A 440 2.79 13.56 5.12
C SER A 440 3.64 13.59 3.84
N SER A 441 4.65 12.71 3.79
CA SER A 441 5.50 12.47 2.61
C SER A 441 6.16 11.09 2.73
N PRO A 442 6.76 10.51 1.67
CA PRO A 442 7.48 9.23 1.79
C PRO A 442 8.58 9.22 2.87
N LEU A 443 9.22 10.37 3.12
CA LEU A 443 10.27 10.57 4.12
C LEU A 443 9.72 10.74 5.54
N THR A 444 8.50 11.25 5.65
CA THR A 444 7.81 11.48 6.92
C THR A 444 6.38 10.96 6.80
N PRO A 445 6.23 9.65 6.61
CA PRO A 445 4.94 9.06 6.29
C PRO A 445 4.01 9.16 7.50
N SER A 446 2.71 9.25 7.22
CA SER A 446 1.65 9.23 8.23
C SER A 446 0.63 8.17 7.89
N SER A 447 -0.08 7.69 8.90
CA SER A 447 -1.21 6.81 8.67
C SER A 447 -2.29 7.50 7.81
N PRO A 448 -3.02 6.77 6.95
CA PRO A 448 -4.13 7.31 6.16
C PRO A 448 -5.18 8.10 6.95
N ASP A 449 -5.33 7.84 8.26
CA ASP A 449 -6.25 8.56 9.14
C ASP A 449 -5.67 9.82 9.81
N GLU A 450 -4.37 10.08 9.65
CA GLU A 450 -3.65 11.19 10.29
C GLU A 450 -3.48 12.43 9.38
N ASP A 451 -3.52 12.24 8.07
CA ASP A 451 -3.43 13.30 7.06
C ASP A 451 -4.36 13.01 5.86
N ILE A 452 -4.40 13.91 4.89
CA ILE A 452 -5.08 13.70 3.62
C ILE A 452 -4.18 12.86 2.72
N HIS A 453 -4.75 11.82 2.10
CA HIS A 453 -4.10 10.99 1.10
C HIS A 453 -4.96 10.88 -0.16
N TRP A 454 -4.37 10.40 -1.26
CA TRP A 454 -5.02 10.16 -2.55
C TRP A 454 -5.68 11.42 -3.18
N GLY A 455 -5.04 12.59 -3.07
CA GLY A 455 -5.51 13.83 -3.70
C GLY A 455 -6.73 14.49 -3.05
N GLY A 456 -7.13 14.03 -1.86
CA GLY A 456 -8.13 14.72 -1.03
C GLY A 456 -9.55 14.76 -1.60
N GLY A 457 -10.02 13.66 -2.17
CA GLY A 457 -11.43 13.49 -2.56
C GLY A 457 -12.39 13.87 -1.40
N ASP A 458 -12.99 15.05 -1.46
CA ASP A 458 -14.03 15.52 -0.53
C ASP A 458 -15.24 14.54 -0.69
N ILE A 459 -15.79 13.84 0.31
CA ILE A 459 -16.46 14.32 1.54
C ILE A 459 -16.78 13.12 2.49
N LEU A 460 -16.38 13.23 3.77
CA LEU A 460 -17.01 12.67 5.00
C LEU A 460 -17.44 11.17 5.04
N ALA A 461 -16.80 10.46 5.98
CA ALA A 461 -17.31 9.36 6.82
C ALA A 461 -16.76 7.96 6.53
N VAL A 462 -15.52 7.70 6.93
CA VAL A 462 -15.24 6.58 7.83
C VAL A 462 -14.38 7.12 8.98
N LYS A 463 -14.86 6.90 10.20
CA LYS A 463 -14.20 7.28 11.45
C LYS A 463 -13.46 6.03 11.93
N HIS A 464 -12.14 6.06 11.96
CA HIS A 464 -11.36 5.37 12.99
C HIS A 464 -10.26 6.32 13.50
N PRO A 465 -9.83 6.23 14.78
CA PRO A 465 -9.29 7.40 15.48
C PRO A 465 -7.92 7.15 16.13
N THR A 466 -6.77 7.50 15.55
CA THR A 466 -5.47 7.65 16.30
C THR A 466 -4.34 8.06 15.32
N SER A 467 -3.33 8.90 15.56
CA SER A 467 -2.78 9.59 16.73
C SER A 467 -1.72 10.59 16.24
N GLN A 468 -2.11 11.70 15.60
CA GLN A 468 -1.16 12.69 15.03
C GLN A 468 0.07 12.97 15.91
N ILE A 469 1.29 12.82 15.36
CA ILE A 469 2.51 13.40 15.92
C ILE A 469 2.41 14.91 15.77
N VAL A 470 2.16 15.57 16.89
CA VAL A 470 1.95 17.01 16.94
C VAL A 470 3.29 17.68 17.16
N SER A 471 3.76 18.53 16.25
CA SER A 471 5.01 19.29 16.45
C SER A 471 4.84 20.54 17.33
N GLU A 472 3.60 21.03 17.49
CA GLU A 472 3.32 22.21 18.30
C GLU A 472 2.03 22.13 19.11
N MET A 473 2.06 22.77 20.29
CA MET A 473 0.83 22.99 21.05
C MET A 473 -0.12 23.91 20.26
N THR A 474 -1.26 23.36 19.86
CA THR A 474 -2.33 24.06 19.12
C THR A 474 -3.70 23.78 19.74
N LEU A 475 -4.41 24.84 20.14
CA LEU A 475 -5.82 24.81 20.52
C LEU A 475 -6.67 25.16 19.28
N ARG A 476 -7.45 24.19 18.79
CA ARG A 476 -8.32 24.37 17.62
C ARG A 476 -9.61 25.10 17.99
N GLN A 477 -10.31 25.62 16.97
CA GLN A 477 -11.61 26.24 17.20
C GLN A 477 -12.61 25.20 17.76
N PRO A 478 -13.49 25.60 18.70
CA PRO A 478 -14.53 24.71 19.20
C PRO A 478 -15.49 24.34 18.07
N VAL A 479 -15.95 23.09 18.02
CA VAL A 479 -16.89 22.59 17.01
C VAL A 479 -18.09 21.90 17.70
N PRO A 480 -19.34 22.25 17.35
CA PRO A 480 -19.74 23.34 16.46
C PRO A 480 -19.49 24.73 17.10
N ASN A 481 -19.38 25.78 16.28
CA ASN A 481 -19.33 27.17 16.75
C ASN A 481 -20.06 28.08 15.73
N PRO A 482 -21.25 28.60 16.05
CA PRO A 482 -21.92 28.57 17.36
C PRO A 482 -22.42 27.19 17.82
N PHE A 483 -22.64 26.99 19.12
CA PHE A 483 -23.18 25.75 19.71
C PHE A 483 -24.34 26.02 20.68
N ASN A 484 -25.19 25.01 20.89
CA ASN A 484 -26.43 25.15 21.69
C ASN A 484 -26.60 24.18 22.87
N SER A 485 -26.04 22.97 22.79
CA SER A 485 -26.14 21.96 23.85
C SER A 485 -24.78 21.50 24.34
N SER A 486 -23.85 21.27 23.41
CA SER A 486 -22.52 20.73 23.69
C SER A 486 -21.54 21.20 22.63
N VAL A 487 -20.26 21.15 22.96
CA VAL A 487 -19.18 21.57 22.07
C VAL A 487 -17.95 20.71 22.30
N SER A 488 -17.24 20.40 21.22
CA SER A 488 -15.98 19.67 21.24
C SER A 488 -14.83 20.67 21.09
N ILE A 489 -13.84 20.54 21.96
CA ILE A 489 -12.62 21.35 21.97
C ILE A 489 -11.45 20.41 21.73
N SER A 490 -10.77 20.58 20.60
CA SER A 490 -9.60 19.79 20.25
C SER A 490 -8.33 20.59 20.47
N PHE A 491 -7.30 19.95 21.01
CA PHE A 491 -5.98 20.52 21.12
C PHE A 491 -4.90 19.48 20.93
N SER A 492 -3.72 19.93 20.55
CA SER A 492 -2.57 19.11 20.21
C SER A 492 -1.44 19.41 21.18
N LEU A 493 -0.65 18.40 21.59
CA LEU A 493 0.51 18.55 22.48
C LEU A 493 1.76 17.93 21.85
N PRO A 494 2.91 18.63 21.83
CA PRO A 494 4.12 18.12 21.21
C PRO A 494 4.95 17.22 22.10
N SER A 495 4.68 17.23 23.39
CA SER A 495 5.32 16.39 24.39
C SER A 495 4.37 16.20 25.56
N GLN A 496 4.64 15.20 26.39
CA GLN A 496 3.87 15.00 27.61
C GLN A 496 4.02 16.22 28.53
N THR A 497 2.91 16.89 28.84
CA THR A 497 2.94 18.12 29.65
C THR A 497 1.68 18.27 30.51
N LYS A 498 1.75 19.15 31.52
CA LYS A 498 0.61 19.50 32.36
C LYS A 498 -0.29 20.49 31.63
N VAL A 499 -1.59 20.20 31.58
CA VAL A 499 -2.58 20.97 30.85
C VAL A 499 -3.66 21.53 31.79
N ASP A 500 -3.97 22.81 31.67
CA ASP A 500 -5.16 23.48 32.23
C ASP A 500 -6.00 24.06 31.08
N LEU A 501 -7.15 23.42 30.78
CA LEU A 501 -8.15 23.90 29.83
C LEU A 501 -9.36 24.43 30.60
N GLY A 502 -9.62 25.73 30.48
CA GLY A 502 -10.75 26.39 31.14
C GLY A 502 -11.60 27.23 30.20
N VAL A 503 -12.86 27.44 30.58
CA VAL A 503 -13.82 28.33 29.89
C VAL A 503 -13.96 29.63 30.66
N TYR A 504 -13.94 30.77 29.97
CA TYR A 504 -13.99 32.11 30.55
C TYR A 504 -15.05 32.99 29.87
N ASN A 505 -15.62 33.92 30.62
CA ASN A 505 -16.52 34.93 30.07
C ASN A 505 -15.74 36.17 29.58
N VAL A 506 -16.46 37.14 28.99
CA VAL A 506 -15.88 38.39 28.48
C VAL A 506 -15.23 39.28 29.55
N GLN A 507 -15.55 39.09 30.83
CA GLN A 507 -14.89 39.76 31.96
C GLN A 507 -13.65 38.99 32.47
N GLY A 508 -13.27 37.89 31.82
CA GLY A 508 -12.14 37.05 32.22
C GLY A 508 -12.41 36.17 33.44
N ARG A 509 -13.66 36.06 33.90
CA ARG A 509 -14.04 35.16 34.99
C ARG A 509 -14.14 33.73 34.46
N LYS A 510 -13.44 32.80 35.10
CA LYS A 510 -13.52 31.36 34.81
C LYS A 510 -14.94 30.86 35.13
N ILE A 511 -15.57 30.22 34.15
CA ILE A 511 -16.92 29.66 34.21
C ILE A 511 -16.86 28.16 34.51
N ALA A 512 -15.89 27.45 33.94
CA ALA A 512 -15.69 26.02 34.12
C ALA A 512 -14.22 25.63 33.94
N ASP A 513 -13.80 24.60 34.67
CA ASP A 513 -12.58 23.85 34.44
C ASP A 513 -12.95 22.60 33.63
N LEU A 514 -12.34 22.44 32.45
CA LEU A 514 -12.61 21.29 31.58
C LEU A 514 -11.59 20.17 31.78
N ILE A 515 -10.32 20.53 32.01
CA ILE A 515 -9.25 19.59 32.30
C ILE A 515 -8.17 20.26 33.16
N GLN A 516 -7.56 19.49 34.08
CA GLN A 516 -6.41 19.95 34.86
C GLN A 516 -5.50 18.76 35.25
N GLU A 517 -4.81 18.19 34.27
CA GLU A 517 -3.99 16.98 34.47
C GLU A 517 -2.81 16.92 33.49
N THR A 518 -1.91 15.94 33.68
CA THR A 518 -0.81 15.67 32.73
C THR A 518 -1.34 14.79 31.59
N LYS A 519 -1.06 15.19 30.35
CA LYS A 519 -1.45 14.46 29.13
C LYS A 519 -0.21 14.10 28.30
N PRO A 520 -0.19 12.93 27.62
CA PRO A 520 0.87 12.57 26.69
C PRO A 520 0.90 13.49 25.46
N ALA A 521 1.95 13.40 24.66
CA ALA A 521 1.99 14.01 23.33
C ALA A 521 0.82 13.50 22.46
N GLY A 522 0.45 14.24 21.42
CA GLY A 522 -0.61 13.88 20.47
C GLY A 522 -1.86 14.76 20.57
N LEU A 523 -2.91 14.35 19.86
CA LEU A 523 -4.19 15.06 19.79
C LEU A 523 -5.14 14.66 20.94
N HIS A 524 -5.79 15.66 21.53
CA HIS A 524 -6.73 15.50 22.63
C HIS A 524 -8.05 16.19 22.29
N VAL A 525 -9.17 15.57 22.66
CA VAL A 525 -10.51 16.15 22.47
C VAL A 525 -11.26 16.16 23.79
N VAL A 526 -11.82 17.31 24.15
CA VAL A 526 -12.64 17.49 25.36
C VAL A 526 -14.03 17.95 24.96
N ASN A 527 -15.05 17.20 25.38
CA ASN A 527 -16.45 17.56 25.17
C ASN A 527 -16.97 18.33 26.38
N TRP A 528 -17.62 19.48 26.15
CA TRP A 528 -18.19 20.30 27.20
C TRP A 528 -19.68 20.56 26.99
N LYS A 529 -20.46 20.40 28.08
CA LYS A 529 -21.89 20.73 28.16
C LYS A 529 -22.08 21.90 29.13
N PRO A 530 -22.61 23.07 28.70
CA PRO A 530 -22.78 24.22 29.59
C PRO A 530 -24.04 24.08 30.45
N ASP A 531 -23.93 23.49 31.63
CA ASP A 531 -25.10 23.29 32.50
C ASP A 531 -25.65 24.59 33.13
N ASN A 532 -24.81 25.64 33.26
CA ASN A 532 -25.18 26.92 33.89
C ASN A 532 -24.59 28.17 33.20
N ALA A 533 -24.18 28.08 31.93
CA ALA A 533 -23.68 29.24 31.18
C ALA A 533 -24.83 30.09 30.62
N SER A 534 -24.61 31.41 30.52
CA SER A 534 -25.50 32.31 29.77
C SER A 534 -25.10 32.32 28.29
N SER A 535 -26.07 32.48 27.39
CA SER A 535 -25.77 32.66 25.95
C SER A 535 -24.84 33.86 25.75
N GLY A 536 -23.90 33.74 24.82
CA GLY A 536 -22.95 34.80 24.51
C GLY A 536 -21.57 34.28 24.14
N LEU A 537 -20.63 35.23 24.09
CA LEU A 537 -19.24 34.97 23.76
C LEU A 537 -18.51 34.34 24.96
N LEU A 538 -17.86 33.22 24.70
CA LEU A 538 -17.02 32.47 25.64
C LEU A 538 -15.61 32.34 25.07
N PHE A 539 -14.64 32.17 25.96
CA PHE A 539 -13.25 31.95 25.61
C PHE A 539 -12.76 30.63 26.19
N PHE A 540 -12.24 29.76 25.34
CA PHE A 540 -11.57 28.53 25.74
C PHE A 540 -10.09 28.80 25.78
N ARG A 541 -9.44 28.53 26.92
CA ARG A 541 -8.03 28.80 27.12
C ARG A 541 -7.31 27.55 27.57
N LEU A 542 -6.32 27.16 26.79
CA LEU A 542 -5.41 26.06 27.06
C LEU A 542 -4.09 26.63 27.57
N THR A 543 -3.66 26.19 28.74
CA THR A 543 -2.43 26.60 29.40
C THR A 543 -1.58 25.38 29.67
N THR A 544 -0.33 25.39 29.23
CA THR A 544 0.72 24.44 29.63
C THR A 544 1.82 25.20 30.36
N ASP A 545 2.87 24.50 30.79
CA ASP A 545 4.03 25.12 31.44
C ASP A 545 4.78 26.09 30.49
N GLU A 546 4.64 25.91 29.16
CA GLU A 546 5.39 26.66 28.15
C GLU A 546 4.57 27.71 27.40
N LYS A 547 3.28 27.44 27.15
CA LYS A 547 2.46 28.25 26.22
C LYS A 547 1.02 28.38 26.72
N THR A 548 0.39 29.49 26.35
CA THR A 548 -1.05 29.70 26.55
C THR A 548 -1.68 30.07 25.22
N GLN A 549 -2.75 29.38 24.85
CA GLN A 549 -3.56 29.70 23.66
C GLN A 549 -5.01 29.91 24.06
N THR A 550 -5.71 30.78 23.33
CA THR A 550 -7.12 31.09 23.58
C THR A 550 -7.88 31.18 22.26
N VAL A 551 -9.01 30.49 22.19
CA VAL A 551 -9.97 30.55 21.08
C VAL A 551 -11.33 31.02 21.57
N LYS A 552 -12.15 31.53 20.67
CA LYS A 552 -13.47 32.09 20.99
C LYS A 552 -14.59 31.14 20.56
N GLY A 553 -15.64 31.03 21.35
CA GLY A 553 -16.85 30.29 21.00
C GLY A 553 -18.12 31.08 21.30
N ILE A 554 -19.19 30.81 20.55
CA ILE A 554 -20.49 31.45 20.72
C ILE A 554 -21.48 30.40 21.22
N PHE A 555 -21.96 30.56 22.45
CA PHE A 555 -23.00 29.72 23.03
C PHE A 555 -24.39 30.33 22.84
N LEU A 556 -25.33 29.55 22.32
CA LEU A 556 -26.73 29.94 22.06
C LEU A 556 -27.64 29.04 22.91
N LYS A 557 -28.48 29.61 23.77
CA LYS A 557 -29.36 28.80 24.63
C LYS A 557 -30.73 28.60 24.01
#